data_AF-A0A535D7I1-F1
#
_entry.id   AF-A0A535D7I1-F1
#
_cell.length_a   1.000
_cell.length_b   1.000
_cell.length_c   1.000
_cell.angle_alpha   90.00
_cell.angle_beta   90.00
_cell.angle_gamma   90.00
#
_symmetry.space_group_name_H-M   'P 1'
#
loop_
_entity.id
_entity.type
_entity.pdbx_description
1 polymer ?
#
loop_
_entity_poly.entity_id
_entity_poly.type
_entity_poly.pdbx_seq_one_letter_code
_entity_poly.pdbx_strand_id
1 'polypeptide(L)'
;MIRRAITWQLVVGLLIVMGWLVLGLAAPLLTSVDPLKTRSFVVIGTRTIPPPFEPGQFGYPLGSDNAGRDIWVEVMFGARATLTIAFAVLLARLVTGTTLGAVAGWFSGRAADRLVSALIDAFAAFPTILFALLWIFAFDIRSGLSAFVLALAITGWWGFGRATRSAVVALQGRPFLEAGRALGLSEFALFTRHVLPNLMPILAVSGALEASAILLALGELGFLGIVVGGGFSIPIDDRGLGGGSQFIFSSAEWGAILAGGRFAVYSSAWIALVPAAAFASAVFGFNVLGHGLRTMFERTPIALGRVLSWRTLAALAAVLVAMRVVTPMLGPAGSYVPIARSFDAPRAAQHLAYIGDPAREGRFSGSPGYVAAAQYVADHFKEIGLQPLETGSYFQSFKQSVVRITATPTFETTGAEAKSFTHRVDFTERVGGRAAGGTAEGNVVYVGGGVKTPEYSDYAGVHPEGNIVMIAGPTQGDPIDIAIREGARGVIFVQASDAPVGIIKFSPIPAFEKDTLPSIVISEAVANELIAASGKQIGDLRKTLEERQRRARERPSRRSTR
;
A
#
# COMPACT_ATOMS: atom_id res chain seq x y z
N MET A 1 -13.66 8.18 -50.66
CA MET A 1 -12.35 7.74 -50.13
C MET A 1 -12.41 7.32 -48.65
N ILE A 2 -12.93 8.16 -47.72
CA ILE A 2 -12.93 7.86 -46.26
C ILE A 2 -13.71 6.58 -45.89
N ARG A 3 -14.85 6.27 -46.54
CA ARG A 3 -15.63 5.05 -46.25
C ARG A 3 -14.88 3.73 -46.52
N ARG A 4 -13.86 3.71 -47.40
CA ARG A 4 -13.03 2.51 -47.65
C ARG A 4 -11.87 2.36 -46.65
N ALA A 5 -11.59 3.41 -45.88
CA ALA A 5 -10.54 3.48 -44.87
C ALA A 5 -11.01 2.97 -43.50
N ILE A 6 -12.31 3.08 -43.23
CA ILE A 6 -12.91 2.64 -41.97
C ILE A 6 -13.04 1.12 -41.98
N THR A 7 -12.27 0.46 -41.12
CA THR A 7 -12.34 -0.98 -40.90
C THR A 7 -13.24 -1.30 -39.70
N TRP A 8 -13.78 -2.52 -39.65
CA TRP A 8 -14.58 -2.94 -38.50
C TRP A 8 -13.77 -2.95 -37.21
N GLN A 9 -12.46 -3.28 -37.29
CA GLN A 9 -11.55 -3.20 -36.15
C GLN A 9 -11.48 -1.78 -35.61
N LEU A 10 -11.33 -0.77 -36.49
CA LEU A 10 -11.30 0.63 -36.05
C LEU A 10 -12.59 1.01 -35.31
N VAL A 11 -13.75 0.62 -35.84
CA VAL A 11 -15.06 0.94 -35.24
C VAL A 11 -15.23 0.22 -33.90
N VAL A 12 -14.99 -1.09 -33.84
CA VAL A 12 -15.16 -1.88 -32.60
C VAL A 12 -14.19 -1.41 -31.52
N GLY A 13 -12.91 -1.23 -31.85
CA GLY A 13 -11.91 -0.73 -30.91
C GLY A 13 -12.28 0.65 -30.37
N LEU A 14 -12.71 1.56 -31.25
CA LEU A 14 -13.15 2.89 -30.86
C LEU A 14 -14.40 2.85 -29.96
N LEU A 15 -15.40 2.03 -30.30
CA LEU A 15 -16.63 1.89 -29.51
C LEU A 15 -16.34 1.38 -28.09
N ILE A 16 -15.44 0.42 -27.94
CA ILE A 16 -15.08 -0.12 -26.61
C ILE A 16 -14.35 0.94 -25.78
N VAL A 17 -13.33 1.59 -26.35
CA VAL A 17 -12.55 2.62 -25.64
C VAL A 17 -13.43 3.82 -25.28
N MET A 18 -14.25 4.29 -26.22
CA MET A 18 -15.19 5.38 -25.96
C MET A 18 -16.29 4.97 -24.99
N GLY A 19 -16.74 3.72 -25.02
CA GLY A 19 -17.71 3.19 -24.07
C GLY A 19 -17.21 3.30 -22.63
N TRP A 20 -15.98 2.84 -22.35
CA TRP A 20 -15.38 2.98 -21.01
C TRP A 20 -15.12 4.43 -20.62
N LEU A 21 -14.68 5.27 -21.56
CA LEU A 21 -14.46 6.69 -21.31
C LEU A 21 -15.78 7.39 -20.93
N VAL A 22 -16.85 7.16 -21.71
CA VAL A 22 -18.17 7.72 -21.46
C VAL A 22 -18.74 7.20 -20.15
N LEU A 23 -18.66 5.89 -19.90
CA LEU A 23 -19.16 5.28 -18.65
C LEU A 23 -18.45 5.86 -17.42
N GLY A 24 -17.13 6.02 -17.48
CA GLY A 24 -16.36 6.60 -16.38
C GLY A 24 -16.64 8.08 -16.16
N LEU A 25 -16.80 8.88 -17.22
CA LEU A 25 -17.12 10.30 -17.10
C LEU A 25 -18.58 10.55 -16.67
N ALA A 26 -19.50 9.71 -17.15
CA ALA A 26 -20.92 9.80 -16.81
C ALA A 26 -21.27 9.13 -15.48
N ALA A 27 -20.34 8.44 -14.82
CA ALA A 27 -20.60 7.74 -13.56
C ALA A 27 -21.31 8.60 -12.49
N PRO A 28 -20.92 9.86 -12.23
CA PRO A 28 -21.62 10.73 -11.28
C PRO A 28 -23.05 11.13 -11.69
N LEU A 29 -23.39 11.01 -12.98
CA LEU A 29 -24.74 11.28 -13.50
C LEU A 29 -25.60 10.01 -13.47
N LEU A 30 -24.97 8.83 -13.51
CA LEU A 30 -25.65 7.54 -13.56
C LEU A 30 -25.99 7.01 -12.17
N THR A 31 -25.23 7.39 -11.13
CA THR A 31 -25.49 6.98 -9.75
C THR A 31 -25.08 8.07 -8.75
N SER A 32 -25.84 8.18 -7.66
CA SER A 32 -25.54 9.02 -6.50
C SER A 32 -24.82 8.27 -5.38
N VAL A 33 -24.59 6.96 -5.55
CA VAL A 33 -23.86 6.14 -4.59
C VAL A 33 -22.37 6.49 -4.66
N ASP A 34 -21.78 6.81 -3.51
CA ASP A 34 -20.33 6.98 -3.39
C ASP A 34 -19.64 5.62 -3.61
N PRO A 35 -18.68 5.50 -4.54
CA PRO A 35 -17.97 4.24 -4.82
C PRO A 35 -17.23 3.67 -3.59
N LEU A 36 -16.88 4.50 -2.61
CA LEU A 36 -16.18 4.05 -1.41
C LEU A 36 -17.12 3.77 -0.23
N LYS A 37 -18.44 3.96 -0.42
CA LYS A 37 -19.44 3.73 0.62
C LYS A 37 -19.46 2.26 1.03
N THR A 38 -19.09 2.01 2.27
CA THR A 38 -19.07 0.67 2.86
C THR A 38 -20.41 0.32 3.48
N ARG A 39 -20.71 -0.98 3.54
CA ARG A 39 -21.84 -1.53 4.28
C ARG A 39 -21.40 -2.77 5.03
N SER A 40 -21.19 -2.60 6.34
CA SER A 40 -20.59 -3.66 7.17
C SER A 40 -21.50 -4.85 7.44
N PHE A 41 -22.82 -4.71 7.33
CA PHE A 41 -23.76 -5.81 7.48
C PHE A 41 -25.16 -5.48 6.94
N VAL A 42 -25.95 -6.53 6.68
CA VAL A 42 -27.41 -6.48 6.46
C VAL A 42 -28.10 -7.29 7.56
N VAL A 43 -29.13 -6.73 8.19
CA VAL A 43 -29.95 -7.43 9.18
C VAL A 43 -31.25 -7.89 8.52
N ILE A 44 -31.55 -9.18 8.62
CA ILE A 44 -32.81 -9.78 8.14
C ILE A 44 -33.38 -10.62 9.30
N GLY A 45 -34.44 -10.10 9.94
CA GLY A 45 -34.97 -10.71 11.16
C GLY A 45 -33.92 -10.71 12.27
N THR A 46 -33.53 -11.89 12.74
CA THR A 46 -32.50 -12.09 13.77
C THR A 46 -31.11 -12.44 13.21
N ARG A 47 -30.95 -12.46 11.88
CA ARG A 47 -29.69 -12.82 11.21
C ARG A 47 -28.96 -11.56 10.73
N THR A 48 -27.67 -11.47 11.06
CA THR A 48 -26.75 -10.46 10.54
C THR A 48 -25.85 -11.10 9.49
N ILE A 49 -25.93 -10.59 8.26
CA ILE A 49 -25.16 -11.09 7.11
C ILE A 49 -24.03 -10.10 6.83
N PRO A 50 -22.75 -10.47 7.00
CA PRO A 50 -21.62 -9.63 6.65
C PRO A 50 -21.34 -9.66 5.14
N PRO A 51 -20.66 -8.65 4.57
CA PRO A 51 -20.12 -8.72 3.22
C PRO A 51 -19.02 -9.79 3.10
N PRO A 52 -18.65 -10.22 1.88
CA PRO A 52 -19.15 -9.73 0.59
C PRO A 52 -20.54 -10.25 0.22
N PHE A 53 -21.38 -9.38 -0.34
CA PHE A 53 -22.72 -9.72 -0.84
C PHE A 53 -22.64 -10.25 -2.27
N GLU A 54 -23.39 -11.31 -2.55
CA GLU A 54 -23.45 -11.91 -3.89
C GLU A 54 -24.12 -10.99 -4.92
N PRO A 55 -23.81 -11.14 -6.22
CA PRO A 55 -24.51 -10.44 -7.30
C PRO A 55 -26.02 -10.63 -7.25
N GLY A 56 -26.75 -9.52 -7.37
CA GLY A 56 -28.21 -9.47 -7.31
C GLY A 56 -28.81 -9.40 -5.90
N GLN A 57 -28.01 -9.57 -4.85
CA GLN A 57 -28.49 -9.45 -3.46
C GLN A 57 -28.44 -8.01 -2.97
N PHE A 58 -29.38 -7.63 -2.10
CA PHE A 58 -29.41 -6.35 -1.36
C PHE A 58 -29.23 -5.07 -2.19
N GLY A 59 -29.51 -5.12 -3.49
CA GLY A 59 -29.34 -4.01 -4.42
C GLY A 59 -27.95 -3.90 -5.06
N TYR A 60 -27.09 -4.93 -4.97
CA TYR A 60 -25.75 -4.98 -5.56
C TYR A 60 -25.75 -5.73 -6.90
N PRO A 61 -25.78 -5.05 -8.07
CA PRO A 61 -25.99 -5.73 -9.36
C PRO A 61 -24.88 -6.72 -9.72
N LEU A 62 -23.63 -6.36 -9.42
CA LEU A 62 -22.44 -7.20 -9.64
C LEU A 62 -21.81 -7.69 -8.35
N GLY A 63 -22.56 -7.64 -7.24
CA GLY A 63 -22.10 -8.01 -5.91
C GLY A 63 -21.33 -6.89 -5.21
N SER A 64 -20.89 -7.16 -3.98
CA SER A 64 -20.07 -6.23 -3.20
C SER A 64 -18.65 -6.74 -3.00
N ASP A 65 -17.73 -5.82 -2.69
CA ASP A 65 -16.41 -6.18 -2.17
C ASP A 65 -16.47 -6.65 -0.71
N ASN A 66 -15.30 -6.97 -0.14
CA ASN A 66 -15.14 -7.39 1.25
C ASN A 66 -15.50 -6.30 2.28
N ALA A 67 -15.64 -5.05 1.86
CA ALA A 67 -16.05 -3.93 2.71
C ALA A 67 -17.53 -3.53 2.47
N GLY A 68 -18.26 -4.29 1.65
CA GLY A 68 -19.66 -4.02 1.31
C GLY A 68 -19.86 -2.87 0.32
N ARG A 69 -18.83 -2.50 -0.44
CA ARG A 69 -18.90 -1.50 -1.53
C ARG A 69 -19.47 -2.12 -2.78
N ASP A 70 -20.24 -1.34 -3.55
CA ASP A 70 -20.86 -1.84 -4.79
C ASP A 70 -19.85 -1.91 -5.93
N ILE A 71 -19.53 -3.14 -6.36
CA ILE A 71 -18.55 -3.42 -7.41
C ILE A 71 -18.93 -2.76 -8.74
N TRP A 72 -20.24 -2.64 -9.06
CA TRP A 72 -20.67 -1.98 -10.28
C TRP A 72 -20.32 -0.48 -10.26
N VAL A 73 -20.61 0.18 -9.13
CA VAL A 73 -20.28 1.59 -8.91
C VAL A 73 -18.76 1.78 -8.91
N GLU A 74 -18.01 0.93 -8.20
CA GLU A 74 -16.55 0.98 -8.17
C GLU A 74 -15.95 0.83 -9.56
N VAL A 75 -16.42 -0.10 -10.39
CA VAL A 75 -15.90 -0.30 -11.75
C VAL A 75 -16.17 0.89 -12.67
N MET A 76 -17.34 1.52 -12.56
CA MET A 76 -17.67 2.72 -13.32
C MET A 76 -16.76 3.90 -12.94
N PHE A 77 -16.68 4.22 -11.64
CA PHE A 77 -15.79 5.28 -11.15
C PHE A 77 -14.31 4.93 -11.35
N GLY A 78 -13.98 3.64 -11.33
CA GLY A 78 -12.64 3.10 -11.58
C GLY A 78 -12.19 3.26 -13.02
N ALA A 79 -13.09 3.15 -13.99
CA ALA A 79 -12.78 3.38 -15.40
C ALA A 79 -12.15 4.75 -15.60
N ARG A 80 -12.74 5.75 -14.93
CA ARG A 80 -12.27 7.12 -14.92
C ARG A 80 -10.84 7.23 -14.37
N ALA A 81 -10.57 6.64 -13.20
CA ALA A 81 -9.26 6.69 -12.57
C ALA A 81 -8.20 5.93 -13.39
N THR A 82 -8.49 4.69 -13.76
CA THR A 82 -7.57 3.80 -14.48
C THR A 82 -7.22 4.33 -15.87
N LEU A 83 -8.20 4.80 -16.65
CA LEU A 83 -7.92 5.39 -17.97
C LEU A 83 -7.16 6.71 -17.87
N THR A 84 -7.37 7.50 -16.80
CA THR A 84 -6.61 8.74 -16.56
C THR A 84 -5.14 8.44 -16.31
N ILE A 85 -4.85 7.44 -15.47
CA ILE A 85 -3.48 7.00 -15.20
C ILE A 85 -2.84 6.50 -16.50
N ALA A 86 -3.53 5.62 -17.23
CA ALA A 86 -3.02 5.06 -18.47
C ALA A 86 -2.71 6.14 -19.51
N PHE A 87 -3.61 7.11 -19.66
CA PHE A 87 -3.41 8.24 -20.56
C PHE A 87 -2.27 9.16 -20.13
N ALA A 88 -2.12 9.44 -18.83
CA ALA A 88 -1.01 10.23 -18.29
C ALA A 88 0.36 9.61 -18.59
N VAL A 89 0.47 8.31 -18.32
CA VAL A 89 1.67 7.52 -18.61
C VAL A 89 1.94 7.50 -20.11
N LEU A 90 0.90 7.27 -20.93
CA LEU A 90 1.01 7.24 -22.38
C LEU A 90 1.56 8.57 -22.92
N LEU A 91 1.02 9.70 -22.49
CA LEU A 91 1.50 11.02 -22.91
C LEU A 91 2.95 11.25 -22.48
N ALA A 92 3.31 10.89 -21.24
CA ALA A 92 4.67 11.01 -20.77
C ALA A 92 5.65 10.18 -21.61
N ARG A 93 5.33 8.91 -21.89
CA ARG A 93 6.13 8.01 -22.75
C ARG A 93 6.19 8.49 -24.20
N LEU A 94 5.08 8.98 -24.73
CA LEU A 94 5.00 9.52 -26.09
C LEU A 94 5.92 10.73 -26.23
N VAL A 95 5.87 11.69 -25.31
CA VAL A 95 6.70 12.90 -25.36
C VAL A 95 8.18 12.56 -25.20
N THR A 96 8.55 11.79 -24.16
CA THR A 96 9.96 11.48 -23.89
C THR A 96 10.53 10.54 -24.96
N GLY A 97 9.82 9.47 -25.29
CA GLY A 97 10.24 8.49 -26.28
C GLY A 97 10.30 9.07 -27.69
N THR A 98 9.28 9.81 -28.14
CA THR A 98 9.31 10.43 -29.47
C THR A 98 10.43 11.46 -29.57
N THR A 99 10.64 12.28 -28.54
CA THR A 99 11.74 13.29 -28.56
C THR A 99 13.10 12.62 -28.64
N LEU A 100 13.40 11.67 -27.74
CA LEU A 100 14.69 10.99 -27.72
C LEU A 100 14.91 10.13 -28.97
N GLY A 101 13.88 9.39 -29.40
CA GLY A 101 13.92 8.58 -30.61
C GLY A 101 14.08 9.40 -31.87
N ALA A 102 13.42 10.56 -31.96
CA ALA A 102 13.59 11.47 -33.08
C ALA A 102 15.00 12.07 -33.14
N VAL A 103 15.56 12.47 -32.00
CA VAL A 103 16.96 12.93 -31.92
C VAL A 103 17.92 11.82 -32.36
N ALA A 104 17.75 10.60 -31.84
CA ALA A 104 18.57 9.46 -32.20
C ALA A 104 18.49 9.12 -33.70
N GLY A 105 17.27 9.09 -34.25
CA GLY A 105 17.06 8.81 -35.65
C GLY A 105 17.55 9.93 -36.56
N TRP A 106 17.42 11.19 -36.14
CA TRP A 106 17.90 12.34 -36.93
C TRP A 106 19.42 12.38 -37.02
N PHE A 107 20.09 12.00 -35.93
CA PHE A 107 21.55 11.92 -35.84
C PHE A 107 22.07 10.49 -35.98
N SER A 108 21.40 9.67 -36.81
CA SER A 108 21.76 8.26 -37.04
C SER A 108 23.26 8.06 -37.29
N GLY A 109 23.86 7.08 -36.61
CA GLY A 109 25.30 6.77 -36.66
C GLY A 109 26.21 7.70 -35.84
N ARG A 110 25.70 8.80 -35.30
CA ARG A 110 26.46 9.75 -34.46
C ARG A 110 26.41 9.36 -32.98
N ALA A 111 27.08 10.14 -32.12
CA ALA A 111 27.14 9.89 -30.69
C ALA A 111 25.75 9.92 -30.01
N ALA A 112 24.86 10.83 -30.41
CA ALA A 112 23.51 10.93 -29.87
C ALA A 112 22.69 9.66 -30.13
N ASP A 113 22.77 9.11 -31.35
CA ASP A 113 22.14 7.84 -31.71
C ASP A 113 22.67 6.68 -30.86
N ARG A 114 23.99 6.56 -30.74
CA ARG A 114 24.64 5.52 -29.93
C ARG A 114 24.24 5.60 -28.46
N LEU A 115 24.21 6.81 -27.87
CA LEU A 115 23.82 7.02 -26.48
C LEU A 115 22.36 6.65 -26.25
N VAL A 116 21.43 7.17 -27.06
CA VAL A 116 20.00 6.90 -26.89
C VAL A 116 19.69 5.43 -27.15
N SER A 117 20.31 4.80 -28.16
CA SER A 117 20.15 3.37 -28.43
C SER A 117 20.66 2.51 -27.27
N ALA A 118 21.82 2.85 -26.70
CA ALA A 118 22.34 2.17 -25.50
C ALA A 118 21.40 2.33 -24.29
N LEU A 119 20.80 3.51 -24.09
CA LEU A 119 19.78 3.71 -23.06
C LEU A 119 18.53 2.88 -23.33
N ILE A 120 18.03 2.85 -24.57
CA ILE A 120 16.88 2.01 -24.95
C ILE A 120 17.17 0.54 -24.62
N ASP A 121 18.35 0.04 -24.98
CA ASP A 121 18.72 -1.36 -24.77
C ASP A 121 18.94 -1.68 -23.28
N ALA A 122 19.55 -0.76 -22.53
CA ALA A 122 19.71 -0.89 -21.08
C ALA A 122 18.36 -0.95 -20.36
N PHE A 123 17.42 -0.07 -20.71
CA PHE A 123 16.09 -0.03 -20.10
C PHE A 123 15.21 -1.22 -20.52
N ALA A 124 15.32 -1.66 -21.78
CA ALA A 124 14.58 -2.82 -22.28
C ALA A 124 15.04 -4.16 -21.67
N ALA A 125 16.26 -4.22 -21.13
CA ALA A 125 16.78 -5.41 -20.46
C ALA A 125 16.15 -5.68 -19.08
N PHE A 126 15.56 -4.65 -18.45
CA PHE A 126 14.91 -4.81 -17.15
C PHE A 126 13.48 -5.35 -17.30
N PRO A 127 13.05 -6.32 -16.46
CA PRO A 127 11.66 -6.73 -16.39
C PRO A 127 10.76 -5.53 -16.03
N THR A 128 9.82 -5.18 -16.92
CA THR A 128 9.05 -3.92 -16.84
C THR A 128 8.33 -3.75 -15.51
N ILE A 129 7.69 -4.81 -14.99
CA ILE A 129 6.97 -4.77 -13.72
C ILE A 129 7.92 -4.53 -12.56
N LEU A 130 9.02 -5.30 -12.46
CA LEU A 130 10.00 -5.15 -11.38
C LEU A 130 10.62 -3.75 -11.38
N PHE A 131 10.88 -3.21 -12.57
CA PHE A 131 11.43 -1.87 -12.69
C PHE A 131 10.41 -0.79 -12.33
N ALA A 132 9.13 -0.99 -12.67
CA ALA A 132 8.05 -0.09 -12.27
C ALA A 132 7.89 -0.09 -10.75
N LEU A 133 7.91 -1.27 -10.12
CA LEU A 133 7.87 -1.41 -8.66
C LEU A 133 9.01 -0.64 -7.99
N LEU A 134 10.25 -0.84 -8.47
CA LEU A 134 11.42 -0.15 -7.94
C LEU A 134 11.20 1.37 -7.90
N TRP A 135 10.78 1.96 -9.01
CA TRP A 135 10.56 3.41 -9.10
C TRP A 135 9.32 3.88 -8.33
N ILE A 136 8.22 3.12 -8.30
CA ILE A 136 7.03 3.47 -7.52
C ILE A 136 7.39 3.60 -6.03
N PHE A 137 8.16 2.65 -5.50
CA PHE A 137 8.62 2.73 -4.11
C PHE A 137 9.68 3.81 -3.91
N ALA A 138 10.58 4.02 -4.86
CA ALA A 138 11.58 5.09 -4.78
C ALA A 138 10.95 6.50 -4.75
N PHE A 139 9.81 6.71 -5.42
CA PHE A 139 9.07 7.98 -5.43
C PHE A 139 8.02 8.12 -4.32
N ASP A 140 7.99 7.18 -3.37
CA ASP A 140 6.95 7.02 -2.36
C ASP A 140 5.57 6.78 -2.98
N ILE A 141 5.04 5.56 -2.81
CA ILE A 141 3.72 5.17 -3.30
C ILE A 141 2.59 6.10 -2.81
N ARG A 142 2.80 6.77 -1.66
CA ARG A 142 1.85 7.73 -1.07
C ARG A 142 1.74 9.03 -1.87
N SER A 143 2.70 9.34 -2.75
CA SER A 143 2.60 10.43 -3.73
C SER A 143 1.48 10.19 -4.76
N GLY A 144 0.94 8.96 -4.82
CA GLY A 144 -0.24 8.63 -5.61
C GLY A 144 0.04 8.65 -7.10
N LEU A 145 -0.76 9.41 -7.85
CA LEU A 145 -0.73 9.42 -9.32
C LEU A 145 0.66 9.79 -9.87
N SER A 146 1.34 10.76 -9.25
CA SER A 146 2.64 11.25 -9.75
C SER A 146 3.72 10.17 -9.68
N ALA A 147 3.77 9.38 -8.62
CA ALA A 147 4.72 8.28 -8.47
C ALA A 147 4.53 7.24 -9.57
N PHE A 148 3.28 6.83 -9.82
CA PHE A 148 2.96 5.86 -10.89
C PHE A 148 3.26 6.43 -12.28
N VAL A 149 2.89 7.68 -12.56
CA VAL A 149 3.16 8.30 -13.86
C VAL A 149 4.65 8.39 -14.12
N LEU A 150 5.44 8.86 -13.14
CA LEU A 150 6.88 9.00 -13.30
C LEU A 150 7.57 7.64 -13.44
N ALA A 151 7.22 6.67 -12.59
CA ALA A 151 7.76 5.32 -12.64
C ALA A 151 7.44 4.62 -13.97
N LEU A 152 6.18 4.63 -14.40
CA LEU A 152 5.77 3.98 -15.64
C LEU A 152 6.29 4.72 -16.88
N ALA A 153 6.48 6.04 -16.82
CA ALA A 153 7.13 6.80 -17.89
C ALA A 153 8.61 6.41 -18.05
N ILE A 154 9.36 6.37 -16.94
CA ILE A 154 10.78 6.00 -16.92
C ILE A 154 11.00 4.57 -17.42
N THR A 155 10.09 3.66 -17.12
CA THR A 155 10.26 2.23 -17.45
C THR A 155 9.90 1.85 -18.87
N GLY A 156 9.07 2.62 -19.57
CA GLY A 156 8.55 2.23 -20.89
C GLY A 156 8.69 3.25 -22.03
N TRP A 157 9.34 4.40 -21.81
CA TRP A 157 9.59 5.36 -22.89
C TRP A 157 10.39 4.76 -24.08
N TRP A 158 11.18 3.72 -23.82
CA TRP A 158 12.05 3.08 -24.80
C TRP A 158 11.29 2.47 -25.98
N GLY A 159 10.04 2.02 -25.78
CA GLY A 159 9.17 1.49 -26.85
C GLY A 159 8.89 2.53 -27.94
N PHE A 160 8.40 3.71 -27.53
CA PHE A 160 8.24 4.87 -28.42
C PHE A 160 9.56 5.37 -28.98
N GLY A 161 10.63 5.37 -28.17
CA GLY A 161 11.98 5.75 -28.61
C GLY A 161 12.44 4.91 -29.79
N ARG A 162 12.33 3.58 -29.69
CA ARG A 162 12.74 2.64 -30.72
C ARG A 162 11.87 2.77 -31.98
N ALA A 163 10.55 2.83 -31.83
CA ALA A 163 9.62 3.01 -32.94
C ALA A 163 9.89 4.33 -33.71
N THR A 164 10.01 5.44 -32.99
CA THR A 164 10.26 6.76 -33.58
C THR A 164 11.62 6.81 -34.26
N ARG A 165 12.67 6.30 -33.61
CA ARG A 165 14.02 6.22 -34.20
C ARG A 165 13.99 5.47 -35.53
N SER A 166 13.40 4.28 -35.56
CA SER A 166 13.33 3.46 -36.77
C SER A 166 12.61 4.18 -37.92
N ALA A 167 11.51 4.88 -37.61
CA ALA A 167 10.75 5.63 -38.60
C ALA A 167 11.51 6.86 -39.11
N VAL A 168 12.19 7.60 -38.24
CA VAL A 168 12.99 8.76 -38.66
C VAL A 168 14.14 8.33 -39.57
N VAL A 169 14.87 7.28 -39.23
CA VAL A 169 15.95 6.74 -40.08
C VAL A 169 15.41 6.32 -41.46
N ALA A 170 14.26 5.65 -41.50
CA ALA A 170 13.62 5.24 -42.75
C ALA A 170 13.14 6.43 -43.59
N LEU A 171 12.77 7.56 -42.97
CA LEU A 171 12.38 8.79 -43.67
C LEU A 171 13.58 9.56 -44.21
N GLN A 172 14.73 9.52 -43.53
CA GLN A 172 15.93 10.25 -43.95
C GLN A 172 16.45 9.90 -45.35
N GLY A 173 16.27 8.65 -45.77
CA GLY A 173 16.66 8.16 -47.10
C GLY A 173 15.64 8.43 -48.21
N ARG A 174 14.63 9.29 -47.99
CA ARG A 174 13.57 9.56 -48.98
C ARG A 174 13.91 10.78 -49.85
N PRO A 175 13.63 10.74 -51.17
CA PRO A 175 13.98 11.82 -52.11
C PRO A 175 13.39 13.20 -51.77
N PHE A 176 12.23 13.26 -51.09
CA PHE A 176 11.60 14.53 -50.74
C PHE A 176 12.42 15.33 -49.71
N LEU A 177 13.23 14.67 -48.86
CA LEU A 177 14.12 15.37 -47.94
C LEU A 177 15.38 15.87 -48.66
N GLU A 178 15.90 15.11 -49.62
CA GLU A 178 17.02 15.55 -50.48
C GLU A 178 16.63 16.77 -51.30
N ALA A 179 15.45 16.75 -51.93
CA ALA A 179 14.90 17.88 -52.66
C ALA A 179 14.72 19.11 -51.74
N GLY A 180 14.24 18.89 -50.50
CA GLY A 180 14.11 19.97 -49.53
C GLY A 180 15.46 20.60 -49.14
N ARG A 181 16.52 19.79 -48.96
CA ARG A 181 17.89 20.28 -48.73
C ARG A 181 18.42 21.07 -49.93
N ALA A 182 18.18 20.59 -51.15
CA ALA A 182 18.58 21.28 -52.38
C ALA A 182 17.89 22.66 -52.53
N LEU A 183 16.67 22.79 -52.00
CA LEU A 183 15.93 24.05 -51.92
C LEU A 183 16.35 24.96 -50.76
N GLY A 184 17.36 24.59 -49.97
CA GLY A 184 17.90 25.40 -48.87
C GLY A 184 17.08 25.40 -47.59
N LEU A 185 16.16 24.44 -47.39
CA LEU A 185 15.45 24.29 -46.12
C LEU A 185 16.44 23.95 -44.99
N SER A 186 16.32 24.64 -43.86
CA SER A 186 17.10 24.31 -42.67
C SER A 186 16.72 22.92 -42.14
N GLU A 187 17.65 22.25 -41.45
CA GLU A 187 17.42 20.93 -40.84
C GLU A 187 16.18 20.94 -39.91
N PHE A 188 15.97 22.02 -39.16
CA PHE A 188 14.78 22.19 -38.32
C PHE A 188 13.49 22.30 -39.15
N ALA A 189 13.51 23.03 -40.26
CA ALA A 189 12.37 23.14 -41.17
C ALA A 189 12.07 21.80 -41.86
N LEU A 190 13.09 21.05 -42.27
CA LEU A 190 12.95 19.70 -42.81
C LEU A 190 12.30 18.76 -41.80
N PHE A 191 12.79 18.76 -40.57
CA PHE A 191 12.25 17.91 -39.53
C PHE A 191 10.78 18.24 -39.21
N THR A 192 10.47 19.50 -38.91
CA THR A 192 9.13 19.90 -38.46
C THR A 192 8.08 19.88 -39.56
N ARG A 193 8.44 20.22 -40.81
CA ARG A 193 7.49 20.29 -41.93
C ARG A 193 7.34 18.98 -42.68
N HIS A 194 8.37 18.13 -42.69
CA HIS A 194 8.36 16.91 -43.50
C HIS A 194 8.49 15.64 -42.66
N VAL A 195 9.39 15.55 -41.68
CA VAL A 195 9.54 14.30 -40.90
C VAL A 195 8.43 14.13 -39.87
N LEU A 196 8.21 15.11 -39.00
CA LEU A 196 7.25 14.99 -37.91
C LEU A 196 5.81 14.65 -38.38
N PRO A 197 5.27 15.26 -39.46
CA PRO A 197 3.97 14.86 -39.99
C PRO A 197 3.92 13.42 -40.52
N ASN A 198 5.03 12.92 -41.07
CA ASN A 198 5.13 11.54 -41.55
C ASN A 198 5.30 10.52 -40.41
N LEU A 199 5.64 10.96 -39.20
CA LEU A 199 5.67 10.11 -38.01
C LEU A 199 4.28 9.92 -37.37
N MET A 200 3.33 10.82 -37.62
CA MET A 200 2.02 10.77 -36.94
C MET A 200 1.26 9.44 -37.10
N PRO A 201 1.23 8.77 -38.27
CA PRO A 201 0.60 7.46 -38.41
C PRO A 201 1.21 6.41 -37.48
N ILE A 202 2.55 6.31 -37.44
CA ILE A 202 3.24 5.33 -36.61
C ILE A 202 3.08 5.65 -35.12
N LEU A 203 3.09 6.93 -34.75
CA LEU A 203 2.85 7.36 -33.36
C LEU A 203 1.43 7.07 -32.90
N ALA A 204 0.42 7.26 -33.76
CA ALA A 204 -0.97 6.95 -33.45
C ALA A 204 -1.20 5.45 -33.25
N VAL A 205 -0.65 4.60 -34.13
CA VAL A 205 -0.72 3.14 -34.00
C VAL A 205 0.01 2.67 -32.76
N SER A 206 1.26 3.12 -32.57
CA SER A 206 2.07 2.75 -31.41
C SER A 206 1.43 3.23 -30.11
N GLY A 207 0.77 4.39 -30.12
CA GLY A 207 0.06 4.93 -28.96
C GLY A 207 -1.11 4.07 -28.51
N ALA A 208 -1.89 3.52 -29.44
CA ALA A 208 -2.98 2.60 -29.10
C ALA A 208 -2.44 1.28 -28.50
N LEU A 209 -1.34 0.74 -29.06
CA LEU A 209 -0.71 -0.48 -28.55
C LEU A 209 -0.02 -0.26 -27.19
N GLU A 210 0.63 0.89 -26.98
CA GLU A 210 1.22 1.24 -25.69
C GLU A 210 0.15 1.48 -24.62
N ALA A 211 -1.00 2.07 -24.97
CA ALA A 211 -2.12 2.21 -24.03
C ALA A 211 -2.59 0.84 -23.50
N SER A 212 -2.65 -0.18 -24.37
CA SER A 212 -3.01 -1.53 -23.97
C SER A 212 -1.95 -2.16 -23.05
N ALA A 213 -0.66 -1.97 -23.36
CA ALA A 213 0.45 -2.44 -22.52
C ALA A 213 0.48 -1.76 -21.15
N ILE A 214 0.19 -0.45 -21.09
CA ILE A 214 0.11 0.30 -19.82
C ILE A 214 -1.04 -0.20 -18.97
N LEU A 215 -2.23 -0.43 -19.56
CA LEU A 215 -3.37 -0.98 -18.83
C LEU A 215 -3.09 -2.38 -18.28
N LEU A 216 -2.40 -3.22 -19.05
CA LEU A 216 -1.97 -4.53 -18.59
C LEU A 216 -1.02 -4.41 -17.39
N ALA A 217 -0.02 -3.53 -17.47
CA ALA A 217 0.91 -3.29 -16.36
C ALA A 217 0.19 -2.75 -15.11
N LEU A 218 -0.81 -1.89 -15.25
CA LEU A 218 -1.64 -1.43 -14.12
C LEU A 218 -2.44 -2.58 -13.50
N GLY A 219 -2.98 -3.49 -14.31
CA GLY A 219 -3.65 -4.70 -13.83
C GLY A 219 -2.71 -5.64 -13.08
N GLU A 220 -1.50 -5.87 -13.61
CA GLU A 220 -0.46 -6.68 -12.97
C GLU A 220 0.00 -6.08 -11.63
N LEU A 221 0.26 -4.77 -11.59
CA LEU A 221 0.58 -4.05 -10.35
C LEU A 221 -0.56 -4.12 -9.33
N GLY A 222 -1.81 -3.94 -9.78
CA GLY A 222 -3.00 -4.12 -8.96
C GLY A 222 -3.10 -5.53 -8.39
N PHE A 223 -2.88 -6.56 -9.21
CA PHE A 223 -2.83 -7.94 -8.75
C PHE A 223 -1.73 -8.16 -7.68
N LEU A 224 -0.56 -7.52 -7.83
CA LEU A 224 0.50 -7.52 -6.82
C LEU A 224 0.19 -6.66 -5.58
N GLY A 225 -0.87 -5.86 -5.59
CA GLY A 225 -1.33 -5.02 -4.46
C GLY A 225 -0.67 -3.66 -4.43
N ILE A 226 -0.08 -3.27 -5.56
CA ILE A 226 0.62 -2.02 -5.74
C ILE A 226 -0.31 -1.11 -6.52
N VAL A 227 -0.98 -0.24 -5.78
CA VAL A 227 -2.06 0.59 -6.29
C VAL A 227 -1.80 2.06 -5.97
N VAL A 228 -2.46 2.95 -6.70
CA VAL A 228 -2.26 4.39 -6.58
C VAL A 228 -2.68 4.86 -5.19
N GLY A 229 -1.73 5.48 -4.49
CA GLY A 229 -1.90 5.96 -3.10
C GLY A 229 -1.68 4.88 -2.04
N GLY A 230 -1.38 3.65 -2.46
CA GLY A 230 -1.23 2.49 -1.59
C GLY A 230 -2.56 2.05 -0.97
N GLY A 231 -2.47 1.42 0.19
CA GLY A 231 -3.63 1.14 1.03
C GLY A 231 -3.20 1.05 2.48
N PHE A 232 -4.15 0.81 3.35
CA PHE A 232 -3.91 0.74 4.78
C PHE A 232 -4.55 -0.53 5.35
N SER A 233 -3.85 -1.13 6.29
CA SER A 233 -4.27 -2.33 6.98
C SER A 233 -5.09 -1.93 8.20
N ILE A 234 -6.33 -2.40 8.29
CA ILE A 234 -7.21 -2.18 9.43
C ILE A 234 -7.40 -3.51 10.15
N PRO A 235 -7.20 -3.60 11.47
CA PRO A 235 -7.58 -4.78 12.24
C PRO A 235 -9.09 -5.04 12.05
N ILE A 236 -9.46 -6.24 11.62
CA ILE A 236 -10.88 -6.63 11.40
C ILE A 236 -11.52 -7.20 12.66
N ASP A 237 -10.79 -7.14 13.77
CA ASP A 237 -11.19 -7.69 15.04
C ASP A 237 -11.75 -6.59 15.92
N ASP A 238 -13.08 -6.52 15.98
CA ASP A 238 -13.86 -5.63 16.87
C ASP A 238 -13.56 -5.86 18.37
N ARG A 239 -12.79 -6.89 18.73
CA ARG A 239 -12.44 -7.31 20.10
C ARG A 239 -10.94 -7.26 20.41
N GLY A 240 -10.08 -6.93 19.44
CA GLY A 240 -8.62 -6.83 19.65
C GLY A 240 -7.89 -8.14 19.99
N LEU A 241 -8.47 -9.29 19.64
CA LEU A 241 -7.98 -10.66 19.91
C LEU A 241 -7.14 -11.28 18.77
N GLY A 242 -6.74 -10.51 17.75
CA GLY A 242 -5.89 -10.99 16.66
C GLY A 242 -6.62 -11.63 15.47
N GLY A 243 -7.90 -11.34 15.26
CA GLY A 243 -8.76 -11.85 14.16
C GLY A 243 -8.39 -11.42 12.73
N GLY A 244 -7.15 -10.98 12.48
CA GLY A 244 -6.65 -10.61 11.16
C GLY A 244 -6.67 -9.12 10.87
N SER A 245 -6.25 -8.77 9.66
CA SER A 245 -6.13 -7.39 9.17
C SER A 245 -6.65 -7.31 7.74
N GLN A 246 -7.57 -6.39 7.47
CA GLN A 246 -8.13 -6.13 6.16
C GLN A 246 -7.38 -4.97 5.53
N PHE A 247 -6.81 -5.20 4.35
CA PHE A 247 -6.20 -4.14 3.58
C PHE A 247 -7.29 -3.43 2.79
N ILE A 248 -7.49 -2.14 3.09
CA ILE A 248 -8.49 -1.31 2.40
C ILE A 248 -7.78 -0.31 1.51
N PHE A 249 -8.28 -0.21 0.29
CA PHE A 249 -7.81 0.76 -0.67
C PHE A 249 -8.70 2.00 -0.65
N SER A 250 -8.02 3.14 -0.72
CA SER A 250 -8.61 4.47 -0.78
C SER A 250 -8.94 4.89 -2.22
N SER A 251 -8.70 4.05 -3.21
CA SER A 251 -8.98 4.35 -4.61
C SER A 251 -9.93 3.30 -5.19
N ALA A 252 -10.90 3.77 -5.98
CA ALA A 252 -11.80 2.89 -6.73
C ALA A 252 -11.19 2.50 -8.09
N GLU A 253 -9.88 2.63 -8.31
CA GLU A 253 -9.28 2.22 -9.58
C GLU A 253 -9.36 0.70 -9.75
N TRP A 254 -9.45 0.22 -10.98
CA TRP A 254 -9.62 -1.22 -11.24
C TRP A 254 -8.52 -2.08 -10.61
N GLY A 255 -7.28 -1.57 -10.54
CA GLY A 255 -6.17 -2.26 -9.89
C GLY A 255 -6.39 -2.46 -8.39
N ALA A 256 -7.00 -1.49 -7.70
CA ALA A 256 -7.34 -1.58 -6.29
C ALA A 256 -8.48 -2.55 -6.00
N ILE A 257 -9.52 -2.53 -6.84
CA ILE A 257 -10.63 -3.49 -6.74
C ILE A 257 -10.09 -4.92 -6.95
N LEU A 258 -9.26 -5.12 -7.98
CA LEU A 258 -8.63 -6.41 -8.27
C LEU A 258 -7.73 -6.88 -7.11
N ALA A 259 -6.94 -5.98 -6.52
CA ALA A 259 -6.10 -6.27 -5.38
C ALA A 259 -6.90 -6.77 -4.17
N GLY A 260 -8.08 -6.19 -3.92
CA GLY A 260 -8.98 -6.59 -2.84
C GLY A 260 -9.63 -7.97 -3.04
N GLY A 261 -9.85 -8.37 -4.30
CA GLY A 261 -10.49 -9.64 -4.66
C GLY A 261 -9.55 -10.81 -4.95
N ARG A 262 -8.24 -10.58 -5.16
CA ARG A 262 -7.31 -11.59 -5.71
C ARG A 262 -7.20 -12.90 -4.91
N PHE A 263 -7.43 -12.85 -3.60
CA PHE A 263 -7.40 -14.04 -2.74
C PHE A 263 -8.79 -14.64 -2.49
N ALA A 264 -9.84 -13.92 -2.88
CA ALA A 264 -11.24 -14.33 -2.72
C ALA A 264 -11.81 -14.99 -3.99
N VAL A 265 -10.97 -15.38 -4.96
CA VAL A 265 -11.44 -15.92 -6.25
C VAL A 265 -12.27 -17.20 -6.09
N TYR A 266 -11.97 -18.02 -5.08
CA TYR A 266 -12.71 -19.27 -4.84
C TYR A 266 -14.01 -19.09 -4.05
N SER A 267 -14.15 -18.01 -3.27
CA SER A 267 -15.32 -17.76 -2.42
C SER A 267 -16.23 -16.66 -2.97
N SER A 268 -15.65 -15.64 -3.59
CA SER A 268 -16.33 -14.43 -4.06
C SER A 268 -15.70 -13.95 -5.37
N ALA A 269 -15.81 -14.79 -6.40
CA ALA A 269 -15.11 -14.61 -7.68
C ALA A 269 -15.39 -13.25 -8.35
N TRP A 270 -16.59 -12.68 -8.17
CA TRP A 270 -16.99 -11.40 -8.79
C TRP A 270 -16.07 -10.23 -8.40
N ILE A 271 -15.53 -10.24 -7.18
CA ILE A 271 -14.66 -9.16 -6.68
C ILE A 271 -13.40 -9.04 -7.55
N ALA A 272 -12.84 -10.15 -8.02
CA ALA A 272 -11.68 -10.16 -8.92
C ALA A 272 -12.07 -10.16 -10.39
N LEU A 273 -13.07 -10.94 -10.79
CA LEU A 273 -13.41 -11.16 -12.19
C LEU A 273 -14.01 -9.93 -12.87
N VAL A 274 -14.81 -9.12 -12.16
CA VAL A 274 -15.42 -7.93 -12.75
C VAL A 274 -14.37 -6.86 -13.12
N PRO A 275 -13.48 -6.40 -12.23
CA PRO A 275 -12.43 -5.46 -12.62
C PRO A 275 -11.43 -6.07 -13.63
N ALA A 276 -11.16 -7.38 -13.56
CA ALA A 276 -10.34 -8.07 -14.57
C ALA A 276 -10.99 -8.05 -15.96
N ALA A 277 -12.30 -8.26 -16.06
CA ALA A 277 -13.05 -8.14 -17.31
C ALA A 277 -13.06 -6.70 -17.85
N ALA A 278 -13.12 -5.71 -16.95
CA ALA A 278 -13.00 -4.31 -17.33
C ALA A 278 -11.62 -4.00 -17.95
N PHE A 279 -10.53 -4.43 -17.30
CA PHE A 279 -9.18 -4.36 -17.88
C PHE A 279 -9.09 -5.10 -19.22
N ALA A 280 -9.53 -6.36 -19.28
CA ALA A 280 -9.44 -7.19 -20.48
C ALA A 280 -10.17 -6.55 -21.67
N SER A 281 -11.38 -6.03 -21.45
CA SER A 281 -12.14 -5.36 -22.50
C SER A 281 -11.47 -4.06 -22.96
N ALA A 282 -10.92 -3.24 -22.06
CA ALA A 282 -10.20 -2.03 -22.42
C ALA A 282 -8.90 -2.34 -23.19
N VAL A 283 -8.10 -3.31 -22.72
CA VAL A 283 -6.89 -3.79 -23.39
C VAL A 283 -7.21 -4.31 -24.78
N PHE A 284 -8.27 -5.12 -24.92
CA PHE A 284 -8.75 -5.58 -26.21
C PHE A 284 -9.17 -4.42 -27.12
N GLY A 285 -9.94 -3.46 -26.60
CA GLY A 285 -10.37 -2.27 -27.32
C GLY A 285 -9.20 -1.47 -27.90
N PHE A 286 -8.17 -1.21 -27.11
CA PHE A 286 -6.96 -0.49 -27.55
C PHE A 286 -6.12 -1.28 -28.58
N ASN A 287 -5.97 -2.60 -28.41
CA ASN A 287 -5.26 -3.43 -29.40
C ASN A 287 -6.00 -3.45 -30.75
N VAL A 288 -7.31 -3.67 -30.72
CA VAL A 288 -8.16 -3.68 -31.93
C VAL A 288 -8.18 -2.30 -32.59
N LEU A 289 -8.22 -1.22 -31.80
CA LEU A 289 -8.09 0.15 -32.29
C LEU A 289 -6.75 0.38 -32.99
N GLY A 290 -5.63 -0.09 -32.41
CA GLY A 290 -4.30 0.01 -33.01
C GLY A 290 -4.19 -0.70 -34.35
N HIS A 291 -4.72 -1.92 -34.45
CA HIS A 291 -4.83 -2.64 -35.73
C HIS A 291 -5.69 -1.89 -36.75
N GLY A 292 -6.84 -1.36 -36.31
CA GLY A 292 -7.73 -0.56 -37.16
C GLY A 292 -7.06 0.70 -37.71
N LEU A 293 -6.36 1.45 -36.86
CA LEU A 293 -5.57 2.63 -37.24
C LEU A 293 -4.49 2.28 -38.25
N ARG A 294 -3.75 1.18 -38.03
CA ARG A 294 -2.71 0.71 -38.94
C ARG A 294 -3.26 0.46 -40.34
N THR A 295 -4.33 -0.33 -40.43
CA THR A 295 -4.96 -0.63 -41.72
C THR A 295 -5.54 0.61 -42.39
N MET A 296 -6.10 1.55 -41.61
CA MET A 296 -6.61 2.83 -42.13
C MET A 296 -5.51 3.64 -42.81
N PHE A 297 -4.34 3.75 -42.16
CA PHE A 297 -3.18 4.49 -42.68
C PHE A 297 -2.51 3.78 -43.87
N GLU A 298 -2.47 2.45 -43.88
CA GLU A 298 -1.99 1.68 -45.03
C GLU A 298 -2.87 1.87 -46.27
N ARG A 299 -4.20 1.99 -46.09
CA ARG A 299 -5.17 2.15 -47.19
C ARG A 299 -5.33 3.58 -47.68
N THR A 300 -5.01 4.55 -46.84
CA THR A 300 -5.24 5.97 -47.12
C THR A 300 -4.01 6.76 -46.68
N PRO A 301 -3.18 7.24 -47.61
CA PRO A 301 -2.11 8.19 -47.28
C PRO A 301 -2.77 9.51 -46.87
N ILE A 302 -3.15 9.63 -45.61
CA ILE A 302 -3.69 10.86 -45.06
C ILE A 302 -2.52 11.83 -44.94
N ALA A 303 -2.62 12.99 -45.60
CA ALA A 303 -1.69 14.09 -45.42
C ALA A 303 -1.90 14.71 -44.02
N LEU A 304 -1.39 14.05 -42.97
CA LEU A 304 -1.45 14.53 -41.58
C LEU A 304 -0.65 15.81 -41.33
N GLY A 305 0.01 16.38 -42.35
CA GLY A 305 0.61 17.72 -42.28
C GLY A 305 -0.36 18.83 -41.86
N ARG A 306 -1.68 18.65 -42.05
CA ARG A 306 -2.71 19.56 -41.50
C ARG A 306 -3.15 19.24 -40.06
N VAL A 307 -2.84 18.04 -39.57
CA VAL A 307 -3.14 17.54 -38.22
C VAL A 307 -2.04 17.90 -37.23
N LEU A 308 -0.95 18.56 -37.66
CA LEU A 308 0.02 19.22 -36.78
C LEU A 308 -0.10 20.74 -36.87
N SER A 309 -1.30 21.24 -37.13
CA SER A 309 -1.59 22.67 -37.00
C SER A 309 -1.47 23.09 -35.54
N TRP A 310 -1.26 24.38 -35.29
CA TRP A 310 -1.35 24.98 -33.96
C TRP A 310 -2.63 24.56 -33.21
N ARG A 311 -3.73 24.29 -33.92
CA ARG A 311 -5.00 23.82 -33.34
C ARG A 311 -4.88 22.46 -32.66
N THR A 312 -4.02 21.58 -33.17
CA THR A 312 -3.79 20.23 -32.64
C THR A 312 -2.82 20.24 -31.47
N LEU A 313 -1.81 21.12 -31.50
CA LEU A 313 -0.98 21.41 -30.32
C LEU A 313 -1.80 22.11 -29.23
N ALA A 314 -2.67 23.04 -29.59
CA ALA A 314 -3.62 23.68 -28.68
C ALA A 314 -4.66 22.69 -28.17
N ALA A 315 -5.11 21.71 -28.97
CA ALA A 315 -5.99 20.65 -28.51
C ALA A 315 -5.27 19.68 -27.57
N LEU A 316 -4.00 19.31 -27.85
CA LEU A 316 -3.20 18.48 -26.95
C LEU A 316 -2.90 19.22 -25.64
N ALA A 317 -2.56 20.51 -25.71
CA ALA A 317 -2.39 21.38 -24.56
C ALA A 317 -3.71 21.57 -23.81
N ALA A 318 -4.83 21.73 -24.50
CA ALA A 318 -6.15 21.80 -23.88
C ALA A 318 -6.56 20.46 -23.26
N VAL A 319 -6.17 19.32 -23.83
CA VAL A 319 -6.35 17.99 -23.24
C VAL A 319 -5.43 17.83 -22.03
N LEU A 320 -4.19 18.31 -22.07
CA LEU A 320 -3.27 18.32 -20.92
C LEU A 320 -3.75 19.26 -19.81
N VAL A 321 -4.28 20.43 -20.14
CA VAL A 321 -4.85 21.41 -19.22
C VAL A 321 -6.18 20.90 -18.67
N ALA A 322 -7.07 20.39 -19.52
CA ALA A 322 -8.28 19.72 -19.09
C ALA A 322 -7.92 18.53 -18.19
N MET A 323 -6.94 17.72 -18.57
CA MET A 323 -6.47 16.64 -17.73
C MET A 323 -5.86 17.17 -16.42
N ARG A 324 -5.19 18.32 -16.38
CA ARG A 324 -4.71 18.98 -15.15
C ARG A 324 -5.86 19.51 -14.28
N VAL A 325 -6.90 20.04 -14.90
CA VAL A 325 -8.11 20.58 -14.25
C VAL A 325 -9.00 19.45 -13.75
N VAL A 326 -9.07 18.35 -14.49
CA VAL A 326 -9.90 17.18 -14.22
C VAL A 326 -9.10 16.15 -13.41
N THR A 327 -7.77 16.16 -13.32
CA THR A 327 -6.99 15.26 -12.43
C THR A 327 -7.45 15.30 -10.96
N PRO A 328 -7.69 16.46 -10.34
CA PRO A 328 -8.27 16.54 -9.01
C PRO A 328 -9.75 16.13 -8.97
N MET A 329 -10.36 15.73 -10.10
CA MET A 329 -11.69 15.11 -10.20
C MET A 329 -11.60 13.62 -10.60
N LEU A 330 -10.52 13.17 -11.27
CA LEU A 330 -10.33 11.81 -11.81
C LEU A 330 -9.47 10.91 -10.90
N GLY A 331 -8.59 11.49 -10.07
CA GLY A 331 -7.74 10.74 -9.12
C GLY A 331 -8.43 10.44 -7.79
N PRO A 332 -7.81 9.66 -6.89
CA PRO A 332 -8.33 9.39 -5.55
C PRO A 332 -8.67 10.69 -4.81
N ALA A 333 -7.82 11.71 -4.97
CA ALA A 333 -8.03 13.05 -4.44
C ALA A 333 -9.37 13.66 -4.86
N GLY A 334 -9.89 13.43 -6.06
CA GLY A 334 -11.20 13.97 -6.46
C GLY A 334 -12.39 13.33 -5.80
N SER A 335 -12.26 12.06 -5.43
CA SER A 335 -13.23 11.37 -4.59
C SER A 335 -13.13 11.85 -3.14
N TYR A 336 -11.92 12.23 -2.68
CA TYR A 336 -11.69 12.80 -1.35
C TYR A 336 -11.91 14.30 -1.23
N VAL A 337 -11.87 15.10 -2.30
CA VAL A 337 -11.94 16.57 -2.21
C VAL A 337 -13.18 17.03 -1.46
N PRO A 338 -14.38 16.46 -1.66
CA PRO A 338 -15.54 16.79 -0.83
C PRO A 338 -15.31 16.47 0.66
N ILE A 339 -14.76 15.29 0.96
CA ILE A 339 -14.47 14.82 2.34
C ILE A 339 -13.38 15.67 2.99
N ALA A 340 -12.29 15.95 2.29
CA ALA A 340 -11.18 16.76 2.73
C ALA A 340 -11.58 18.24 2.91
N ARG A 341 -12.49 18.76 2.07
CA ARG A 341 -13.09 20.08 2.27
C ARG A 341 -14.02 20.12 3.48
N SER A 342 -14.64 18.99 3.83
CA SER A 342 -15.44 18.87 5.07
C SER A 342 -14.59 18.61 6.32
N PHE A 343 -13.29 18.32 6.17
CA PHE A 343 -12.41 18.08 7.32
C PHE A 343 -12.06 19.39 8.02
N ASP A 344 -12.54 19.53 9.25
CA ASP A 344 -12.24 20.67 10.12
C ASP A 344 -10.99 20.35 10.95
N ALA A 345 -9.82 20.76 10.44
CA ALA A 345 -8.54 20.53 11.10
C ALA A 345 -8.45 21.18 12.50
N PRO A 346 -8.91 22.43 12.71
CA PRO A 346 -9.02 23.02 14.05
C PRO A 346 -9.86 22.18 15.01
N ARG A 347 -11.04 21.71 14.59
CA ARG A 347 -11.89 20.86 15.43
C ARG A 347 -11.23 19.52 15.73
N ALA A 348 -10.59 18.89 14.75
CA ALA A 348 -9.83 17.66 14.95
C ALA A 348 -8.68 17.85 15.96
N ALA A 349 -7.95 18.96 15.87
CA ALA A 349 -6.90 19.30 16.83
C ALA A 349 -7.45 19.52 18.25
N GLN A 350 -8.65 20.10 18.39
CA GLN A 350 -9.32 20.23 19.69
C GLN A 350 -9.68 18.87 20.30
N HIS A 351 -10.21 17.94 19.50
CA HIS A 351 -10.47 16.57 19.96
C HIS A 351 -9.19 15.88 20.44
N LEU A 352 -8.09 16.02 19.69
CA LEU A 352 -6.79 15.48 20.07
C LEU A 352 -6.24 16.13 21.34
N ALA A 353 -6.39 17.45 21.49
CA ALA A 353 -5.96 18.18 22.68
C ALA A 353 -6.74 17.72 23.91
N TYR A 354 -8.06 17.57 23.82
CA TYR A 354 -8.89 17.09 24.93
C TYR A 354 -8.55 15.66 25.33
N ILE A 355 -8.47 14.74 24.36
CA ILE A 355 -8.21 13.33 24.61
C ILE A 355 -6.76 13.10 25.07
N GLY A 356 -5.82 13.92 24.59
CA GLY A 356 -4.41 13.90 24.97
C GLY A 356 -4.05 14.70 26.22
N ASP A 357 -5.01 15.41 26.82
CA ASP A 357 -4.77 16.28 27.98
C ASP A 357 -4.23 15.47 29.18
N PRO A 358 -3.20 15.95 29.90
CA PRO A 358 -2.70 15.31 31.13
C PRO A 358 -3.78 15.04 32.18
N ALA A 359 -4.85 15.83 32.23
CA ALA A 359 -6.02 15.61 33.10
C ALA A 359 -6.81 14.34 32.76
N ARG A 360 -6.54 13.68 31.62
CA ARG A 360 -7.05 12.34 31.28
C ARG A 360 -6.20 11.20 31.87
N GLU A 361 -5.21 11.51 32.71
CA GLU A 361 -4.42 10.54 33.48
C GLU A 361 -3.83 9.41 32.62
N GLY A 362 -3.44 9.72 31.37
CA GLY A 362 -2.90 8.73 30.42
C GLY A 362 -3.91 7.70 29.88
N ARG A 363 -5.20 7.77 30.26
CA ARG A 363 -6.30 6.93 29.75
C ARG A 363 -6.06 5.42 29.86
N PHE A 364 -5.41 4.98 30.93
CA PHE A 364 -5.25 3.54 31.20
C PHE A 364 -6.62 2.89 31.44
N SER A 365 -6.78 1.63 31.02
CA SER A 365 -8.04 0.87 31.20
C SER A 365 -8.57 0.97 32.62
N GLY A 366 -9.82 1.43 32.75
CA GLY A 366 -10.50 1.59 34.05
C GLY A 366 -10.17 2.86 34.83
N SER A 367 -9.29 3.75 34.34
CA SER A 367 -9.04 5.04 34.99
C SER A 367 -10.20 6.03 34.82
N PRO A 368 -10.40 7.00 35.74
CA PRO A 368 -11.37 8.09 35.55
C PRO A 368 -11.16 8.83 34.23
N GLY A 369 -9.90 9.06 33.85
CA GLY A 369 -9.55 9.70 32.58
C GLY A 369 -9.91 8.88 31.34
N TYR A 370 -9.82 7.54 31.39
CA TYR A 370 -10.31 6.65 30.33
C TYR A 370 -11.83 6.75 30.18
N VAL A 371 -12.56 6.68 31.29
CA VAL A 371 -14.03 6.81 31.30
C VAL A 371 -14.45 8.16 30.71
N ALA A 372 -13.80 9.24 31.14
CA ALA A 372 -14.12 10.58 30.64
C ALA A 372 -13.79 10.77 29.15
N ALA A 373 -12.69 10.20 28.66
CA ALA A 373 -12.36 10.22 27.23
C ALA A 373 -13.34 9.37 26.40
N ALA A 374 -13.74 8.20 26.91
CA ALA A 374 -14.71 7.33 26.24
C ALA A 374 -16.10 7.98 26.19
N GLN A 375 -16.52 8.64 27.27
CA GLN A 375 -17.76 9.42 27.30
C GLN A 375 -17.71 10.58 26.31
N TYR A 376 -16.60 11.32 26.25
CA TYR A 376 -16.41 12.39 25.28
C TYR A 376 -16.60 11.90 23.83
N VAL A 377 -16.02 10.73 23.49
CA VAL A 377 -16.21 10.13 22.16
C VAL A 377 -17.66 9.72 21.92
N ALA A 378 -18.31 9.09 22.89
CA ALA A 378 -19.72 8.70 22.81
C ALA A 378 -20.66 9.91 22.61
N ASP A 379 -20.41 11.01 23.33
CA ASP A 379 -21.18 12.24 23.21
C ASP A 379 -21.05 12.84 21.80
N HIS A 380 -19.83 12.84 21.23
CA HIS A 380 -19.61 13.31 19.87
C HIS A 380 -20.20 12.38 18.81
N PHE A 381 -20.23 11.07 19.03
CA PHE A 381 -20.98 10.14 18.17
C PHE A 381 -22.48 10.46 18.16
N LYS A 382 -23.03 10.82 19.32
CA LYS A 382 -24.42 11.27 19.42
C LYS A 382 -24.66 12.59 18.69
N GLU A 383 -23.76 13.56 18.83
CA GLU A 383 -23.85 14.86 18.14
C GLU A 383 -23.87 14.72 16.62
N ILE A 384 -23.08 13.79 16.06
CA ILE A 384 -23.06 13.53 14.61
C ILE A 384 -24.18 12.60 14.15
N GLY A 385 -25.10 12.22 15.03
CA GLY A 385 -26.29 11.43 14.71
C GLY A 385 -26.05 9.93 14.55
N LEU A 386 -24.89 9.40 14.96
CA LEU A 386 -24.71 7.95 15.02
C LEU A 386 -25.65 7.36 16.08
N GLN A 387 -26.26 6.22 15.77
CA GLN A 387 -27.11 5.51 16.72
C GLN A 387 -26.29 4.42 17.43
N PRO A 388 -26.49 4.21 18.73
CA PRO A 388 -25.89 3.09 19.43
C PRO A 388 -26.42 1.76 18.87
N LEU A 389 -25.63 0.69 19.00
CA LEU A 389 -26.07 -0.66 18.67
C LEU A 389 -27.26 -1.09 19.56
N GLU A 390 -27.85 -2.26 19.31
CA GLU A 390 -29.07 -2.85 19.92
C GLU A 390 -29.27 -2.62 21.43
N THR A 391 -28.22 -2.42 22.22
CA THR A 391 -28.28 -2.15 23.66
C THR A 391 -28.68 -0.71 24.03
N GLY A 392 -28.76 0.21 23.07
CA GLY A 392 -29.07 1.63 23.32
C GLY A 392 -27.90 2.43 23.93
N SER A 393 -26.71 1.82 24.03
CA SER A 393 -25.49 2.43 24.55
C SER A 393 -24.39 2.48 23.49
N TYR A 394 -23.62 3.58 23.45
CA TYR A 394 -22.39 3.67 22.66
C TYR A 394 -21.24 2.85 23.27
N PHE A 395 -21.46 2.30 24.46
CA PHE A 395 -20.54 1.39 25.13
C PHE A 395 -20.98 -0.05 24.92
N GLN A 396 -20.04 -0.87 24.47
CA GLN A 396 -20.24 -2.30 24.35
C GLN A 396 -19.60 -3.01 25.54
N SER A 397 -20.39 -3.86 26.22
CA SER A 397 -19.87 -4.75 27.25
C SER A 397 -19.59 -6.11 26.62
N PHE A 398 -18.40 -6.64 26.85
CA PHE A 398 -18.02 -7.99 26.46
C PHE A 398 -17.59 -8.76 27.70
N LYS A 399 -17.94 -10.05 27.76
CA LYS A 399 -17.41 -10.94 28.78
C LYS A 399 -15.95 -11.20 28.45
N GLN A 400 -15.07 -10.87 29.38
CA GLN A 400 -13.65 -11.09 29.24
C GLN A 400 -13.19 -12.08 30.32
N SER A 401 -12.37 -13.04 29.93
CA SER A 401 -11.64 -13.87 30.88
C SER A 401 -10.62 -12.98 31.59
N VAL A 402 -10.68 -12.93 32.90
CA VAL A 402 -9.70 -12.26 33.74
C VAL A 402 -8.90 -13.31 34.49
N VAL A 403 -7.59 -13.11 34.56
CA VAL A 403 -6.71 -13.95 35.37
C VAL A 403 -6.83 -13.49 36.82
N ARG A 404 -7.11 -14.44 37.72
CA ARG A 404 -7.05 -14.22 39.16
C ARG A 404 -5.89 -14.99 39.74
N ILE A 405 -5.10 -14.31 40.57
CA ILE A 405 -4.05 -14.95 41.37
C ILE A 405 -4.73 -15.85 42.41
N THR A 406 -4.34 -17.12 42.47
CA THR A 406 -4.87 -18.10 43.43
C THR A 406 -4.09 -18.12 44.75
N ALA A 407 -2.83 -17.66 44.75
CA ALA A 407 -1.98 -17.51 45.92
C ALA A 407 -0.94 -16.40 45.72
N THR A 408 -0.56 -15.69 46.78
CA THR A 408 0.47 -14.64 46.71
C THR A 408 1.80 -15.23 46.26
N PRO A 409 2.41 -14.73 45.16
CA PRO A 409 3.70 -15.24 44.71
C PRO A 409 4.81 -14.84 45.68
N THR A 410 5.82 -15.69 45.80
CA THR A 410 7.05 -15.41 46.55
C THR A 410 8.22 -15.28 45.59
N PHE A 411 9.18 -14.42 45.91
CA PHE A 411 10.41 -14.25 45.14
C PHE A 411 11.57 -14.03 46.10
N GLU A 412 12.55 -14.93 46.07
CA GLU A 412 13.66 -14.95 47.03
C GLU A 412 14.95 -15.38 46.33
N THR A 413 16.10 -14.87 46.78
CA THR A 413 17.41 -15.42 46.41
C THR A 413 17.80 -16.55 47.36
N THR A 414 18.45 -17.59 46.83
CA THR A 414 19.01 -18.69 47.61
C THR A 414 20.53 -18.55 47.69
N GLY A 415 21.14 -18.84 48.86
CA GLY A 415 22.59 -18.73 49.07
C GLY A 415 22.98 -18.02 50.37
N ALA A 416 24.25 -17.59 50.47
CA ALA A 416 24.82 -16.99 51.69
C ALA A 416 24.19 -15.63 52.07
N GLU A 417 23.61 -14.92 51.10
CA GLU A 417 22.87 -13.66 51.28
C GLU A 417 21.43 -13.83 50.77
N ALA A 418 20.71 -14.82 51.31
CA ALA A 418 19.31 -15.05 50.96
C ALA A 418 18.46 -13.83 51.34
N LYS A 419 17.74 -13.27 50.36
CA LYS A 419 16.88 -12.10 50.51
C LYS A 419 15.51 -12.42 49.94
N SER A 420 14.47 -12.06 50.69
CA SER A 420 13.08 -12.12 50.23
C SER A 420 12.65 -10.74 49.73
N PHE A 421 11.93 -10.71 48.60
CA PHE A 421 11.43 -9.49 47.98
C PHE A 421 9.94 -9.31 48.27
N THR A 422 9.50 -8.06 48.38
CA THR A 422 8.12 -7.73 48.74
C THR A 422 7.23 -7.66 47.50
N HIS A 423 6.17 -8.48 47.45
CA HIS A 423 5.19 -8.46 46.35
C HIS A 423 4.50 -7.09 46.24
N ARG A 424 4.29 -6.61 45.00
CA ARG A 424 3.77 -5.28 44.61
C ARG A 424 4.64 -4.08 44.99
N VAL A 425 5.83 -4.30 45.56
CA VAL A 425 6.81 -3.26 45.87
C VAL A 425 8.06 -3.51 45.03
N ASP A 426 8.65 -4.69 45.19
CA ASP A 426 9.88 -5.09 44.52
C ASP A 426 9.60 -5.85 43.21
N PHE A 427 8.52 -6.63 43.20
CA PHE A 427 8.10 -7.44 42.05
C PHE A 427 6.58 -7.60 41.94
N THR A 428 6.10 -7.93 40.74
CA THR A 428 4.71 -8.29 40.46
C THR A 428 4.65 -9.48 39.52
N GLU A 429 3.58 -10.27 39.57
CA GLU A 429 3.33 -11.35 38.61
C GLU A 429 3.18 -10.82 37.19
N ARG A 430 3.65 -11.58 36.19
CA ARG A 430 3.30 -11.37 34.78
C ARG A 430 2.40 -12.51 34.32
N VAL A 431 1.20 -12.17 33.87
CA VAL A 431 0.19 -13.14 33.43
C VAL A 431 -0.20 -12.85 31.99
N GLY A 432 -0.30 -13.89 31.16
CA GLY A 432 -0.80 -13.79 29.78
C GLY A 432 -0.12 -14.74 28.79
N GLY A 433 -0.92 -15.37 27.91
CA GLY A 433 -0.41 -16.34 26.93
C GLY A 433 0.26 -17.52 27.62
N ARG A 434 1.56 -17.68 27.42
CA ARG A 434 2.40 -18.67 28.11
C ARG A 434 3.04 -18.18 29.41
N ALA A 435 2.83 -16.92 29.81
CA ALA A 435 3.22 -16.42 31.13
C ALA A 435 2.15 -16.83 32.17
N ALA A 436 2.48 -17.76 33.06
CA ALA A 436 1.56 -18.17 34.13
C ALA A 436 2.28 -18.45 35.45
N GLY A 437 1.52 -18.93 36.44
CA GLY A 437 2.06 -19.34 37.73
C GLY A 437 2.84 -20.66 37.65
N GLY A 438 3.64 -20.93 38.68
CA GLY A 438 4.42 -22.14 38.85
C GLY A 438 5.64 -21.88 39.73
N THR A 439 6.56 -22.83 39.81
CA THR A 439 7.77 -22.73 40.62
C THR A 439 8.98 -22.87 39.72
N ALA A 440 9.94 -21.95 39.84
CA ALA A 440 11.20 -21.98 39.12
C ALA A 440 12.34 -21.65 40.09
N GLU A 441 13.41 -22.45 40.02
CA GLU A 441 14.65 -22.22 40.74
C GLU A 441 15.82 -22.45 39.76
N GLY A 442 16.77 -21.52 39.74
CA GLY A 442 17.93 -21.53 38.86
C GLY A 442 18.70 -20.23 38.91
N ASN A 443 19.85 -20.17 38.26
CA ASN A 443 20.64 -18.94 38.18
C ASN A 443 19.96 -17.93 37.25
N VAL A 444 20.19 -16.65 37.51
CA VAL A 444 19.67 -15.57 36.67
C VAL A 444 20.65 -15.27 35.52
N VAL A 445 20.17 -15.38 34.28
CA VAL A 445 20.96 -15.08 33.07
C VAL A 445 20.33 -13.94 32.28
N TYR A 446 21.12 -12.92 31.96
CA TYR A 446 20.65 -11.76 31.19
C TYR A 446 20.66 -12.03 29.69
N VAL A 447 19.53 -11.81 29.00
CA VAL A 447 19.36 -12.03 27.55
C VAL A 447 18.88 -10.79 26.80
N GLY A 448 19.21 -9.58 27.25
CA GLY A 448 18.85 -8.37 26.49
C GLY A 448 17.34 -8.20 26.31
N GLY A 449 16.90 -8.08 25.06
CA GLY A 449 15.49 -7.94 24.68
C GLY A 449 14.77 -9.27 24.45
N GLY A 450 15.45 -10.41 24.64
CA GLY A 450 14.89 -11.74 24.40
C GLY A 450 14.56 -12.01 22.93
N VAL A 451 15.23 -11.34 22.00
CA VAL A 451 14.96 -11.43 20.56
C VAL A 451 15.79 -12.55 19.93
N LYS A 452 15.16 -13.38 19.08
CA LYS A 452 15.84 -14.37 18.24
C LYS A 452 15.27 -14.37 16.84
N THR A 453 16.08 -13.93 15.87
CA THR A 453 15.83 -13.99 14.43
C THR A 453 16.94 -14.82 13.75
N PRO A 454 16.80 -15.20 12.48
CA PRO A 454 17.85 -15.92 11.75
C PRO A 454 19.20 -15.16 11.72
N GLU A 455 19.16 -13.83 11.71
CA GLU A 455 20.34 -12.97 11.60
C GLU A 455 20.89 -12.45 12.95
N TYR A 456 20.09 -12.51 14.03
CA TYR A 456 20.42 -11.92 15.32
C TYR A 456 19.78 -12.70 16.47
N SER A 457 20.56 -13.06 17.49
CA SER A 457 20.04 -13.74 18.67
C SER A 457 20.63 -13.13 19.94
N ASP A 458 19.76 -12.63 20.81
CA ASP A 458 20.13 -12.17 22.16
C ASP A 458 20.57 -13.34 23.06
N TYR A 459 20.19 -14.57 22.71
CA TYR A 459 20.60 -15.80 23.41
C TYR A 459 21.98 -16.30 22.96
N ALA A 460 22.60 -15.67 21.96
CA ALA A 460 23.91 -16.10 21.47
C ALA A 460 24.98 -15.97 22.57
N GLY A 461 25.55 -17.12 22.98
CA GLY A 461 26.55 -17.19 24.05
C GLY A 461 25.97 -17.09 25.46
N VAL A 462 24.66 -17.24 25.61
CA VAL A 462 23.97 -17.40 26.90
C VAL A 462 23.52 -18.85 27.04
N HIS A 463 23.49 -19.37 28.27
CA HIS A 463 23.02 -20.72 28.60
C HIS A 463 21.67 -20.66 29.35
N PRO A 464 20.55 -20.48 28.62
CA PRO A 464 19.22 -20.40 29.22
C PRO A 464 18.72 -21.73 29.80
N GLU A 465 19.27 -22.87 29.37
CA GLU A 465 18.80 -24.19 29.79
C GLU A 465 18.90 -24.39 31.30
N GLY A 466 17.77 -24.61 31.95
CA GLY A 466 17.70 -24.82 33.41
C GLY A 466 17.86 -23.54 34.25
N ASN A 467 18.02 -22.37 33.62
CA ASN A 467 18.21 -21.09 34.28
C ASN A 467 16.97 -20.19 34.16
N ILE A 468 16.95 -19.13 34.96
CA ILE A 468 15.93 -18.09 34.93
C ILE A 468 16.44 -16.96 34.03
N VAL A 469 15.67 -16.63 33.00
CA VAL A 469 16.07 -15.67 31.98
C VAL A 469 15.59 -14.27 32.36
N MET A 470 16.52 -13.31 32.43
CA MET A 470 16.23 -11.90 32.69
C MET A 470 16.23 -11.09 31.39
N ILE A 471 15.11 -10.42 31.13
CA ILE A 471 14.86 -9.62 29.94
C ILE A 471 14.76 -8.15 30.33
N ALA A 472 15.70 -7.34 29.84
CA ALA A 472 15.66 -5.88 29.97
C ALA A 472 15.98 -5.24 28.62
N GLY A 473 14.95 -4.90 27.86
CA GLY A 473 15.08 -4.27 26.55
C GLY A 473 13.78 -4.36 25.73
N PRO A 474 13.73 -3.70 24.57
CA PRO A 474 12.61 -3.83 23.64
C PRO A 474 12.52 -5.27 23.12
N THR A 475 11.34 -5.87 23.28
CA THR A 475 11.05 -7.24 22.83
C THR A 475 10.54 -7.23 21.38
N GLN A 476 10.76 -8.32 20.65
CA GLN A 476 10.16 -8.57 19.34
C GLN A 476 9.59 -9.99 19.32
N GLY A 477 8.34 -10.14 18.89
CA GLY A 477 7.61 -11.40 19.03
C GLY A 477 7.23 -11.69 20.49
N ASP A 478 6.94 -12.96 20.80
CA ASP A 478 6.69 -13.39 22.17
C ASP A 478 8.01 -13.88 22.82
N PRO A 479 8.60 -13.09 23.74
CA PRO A 479 9.87 -13.45 24.38
C PRO A 479 9.76 -14.70 25.28
N ILE A 480 8.56 -15.05 25.75
CA ILE A 480 8.34 -16.22 26.61
C ILE A 480 8.37 -17.49 25.77
N ASP A 481 7.78 -17.46 24.59
CA ASP A 481 7.88 -18.55 23.62
C ASP A 481 9.32 -18.89 23.29
N ILE A 482 10.14 -17.85 23.07
CA ILE A 482 11.56 -18.02 22.77
C ILE A 482 12.26 -18.61 24.00
N ALA A 483 12.04 -18.06 25.19
CA ALA A 483 12.64 -18.58 26.43
C ALA A 483 12.30 -20.07 26.67
N ILE A 484 11.05 -20.49 26.43
CA ILE A 484 10.64 -21.90 26.53
C ILE A 484 11.39 -22.77 25.52
N ARG A 485 11.54 -22.33 24.27
CA ARG A 485 12.29 -23.08 23.24
C ARG A 485 13.77 -23.21 23.55
N GLU A 486 14.35 -22.22 24.21
CA GLU A 486 15.73 -22.27 24.69
C GLU A 486 15.86 -22.97 26.06
N GLY A 487 14.80 -23.57 26.60
CA GLY A 487 14.86 -24.39 27.82
C GLY A 487 14.95 -23.60 29.13
N ALA A 488 14.55 -22.34 29.14
CA ALA A 488 14.46 -21.54 30.36
C ALA A 488 13.46 -22.16 31.36
N ARG A 489 13.72 -22.01 32.66
CA ARG A 489 12.83 -22.44 33.74
C ARG A 489 11.90 -21.36 34.26
N GLY A 490 12.25 -20.11 34.06
CA GLY A 490 11.47 -18.94 34.48
C GLY A 490 11.91 -17.69 33.73
N VAL A 491 11.08 -16.66 33.75
CA VAL A 491 11.39 -15.36 33.12
C VAL A 491 11.20 -14.21 34.09
N ILE A 492 12.19 -13.34 34.16
CA ILE A 492 12.17 -12.09 34.89
C ILE A 492 12.19 -10.94 33.88
N PHE A 493 11.17 -10.10 33.91
CA PHE A 493 11.13 -8.88 33.10
C PHE A 493 11.54 -7.67 33.94
N VAL A 494 12.45 -6.86 33.41
CA VAL A 494 12.84 -5.62 34.07
C VAL A 494 12.05 -4.45 33.49
N GLN A 495 11.30 -3.76 34.34
CA GLN A 495 10.53 -2.58 33.95
C GLN A 495 11.44 -1.48 33.41
N ALA A 496 11.00 -0.79 32.35
CA ALA A 496 11.79 0.22 31.64
C ALA A 496 11.63 1.65 32.19
N SER A 497 10.89 1.84 33.29
CA SER A 497 10.53 3.15 33.85
C SER A 497 10.73 3.16 35.37
N ASP A 498 11.12 4.32 35.91
CA ASP A 498 11.26 4.61 37.35
C ASP A 498 9.92 4.62 38.11
N ALA A 499 8.80 4.36 37.44
CA ALA A 499 7.52 4.18 38.10
C ALA A 499 7.61 2.98 39.08
N PRO A 500 6.90 3.03 40.23
CA PRO A 500 6.78 1.87 41.11
C PRO A 500 6.39 0.63 40.30
N VAL A 501 6.73 -0.58 40.78
CA VAL A 501 6.25 -1.86 40.24
C VAL A 501 4.75 -2.02 40.57
N GLY A 502 3.96 -1.06 40.10
CA GLY A 502 2.56 -0.89 40.39
C GLY A 502 1.75 -1.60 39.32
N ILE A 503 1.00 -2.59 39.78
CA ILE A 503 -0.18 -3.24 39.18
C ILE A 503 -0.11 -3.33 37.65
N ILE A 504 0.06 -4.55 37.11
CA ILE A 504 -0.31 -4.82 35.72
C ILE A 504 -1.77 -4.38 35.55
N LYS A 505 -1.95 -3.20 34.96
CA LYS A 505 -3.26 -2.61 34.69
C LYS A 505 -3.83 -3.37 33.50
N PHE A 506 -4.51 -4.48 33.82
CA PHE A 506 -5.45 -5.25 33.02
C PHE A 506 -5.29 -5.07 31.50
N SER A 507 -4.48 -5.94 30.89
CA SER A 507 -4.62 -6.25 29.47
C SER A 507 -5.53 -7.48 29.34
N PRO A 508 -6.43 -7.54 28.34
CA PRO A 508 -7.15 -8.77 28.03
C PRO A 508 -6.20 -9.92 27.77
N ILE A 509 -6.33 -10.99 28.57
CA ILE A 509 -5.60 -12.23 28.39
C ILE A 509 -6.62 -13.27 27.90
N PRO A 510 -6.62 -13.61 26.60
CA PRO A 510 -7.69 -14.40 26.00
C PRO A 510 -7.76 -15.83 26.55
N ALA A 511 -6.60 -16.43 26.83
CA ALA A 511 -6.46 -17.78 27.39
C ALA A 511 -5.03 -17.99 27.91
N PHE A 512 -4.87 -18.95 28.83
CA PHE A 512 -3.58 -19.57 29.09
C PHE A 512 -3.36 -20.69 28.08
N GLU A 513 -2.16 -20.77 27.53
CA GLU A 513 -1.73 -21.94 26.75
C GLU A 513 -1.36 -23.10 27.70
N LYS A 514 -1.30 -24.34 27.19
CA LYS A 514 -1.05 -25.53 28.02
C LYS A 514 0.34 -25.56 28.64
N ASP A 515 1.32 -24.99 27.94
CA ASP A 515 2.72 -25.01 28.33
C ASP A 515 3.14 -23.62 28.77
N THR A 516 3.15 -23.39 30.09
CA THR A 516 3.41 -22.06 30.66
C THR A 516 4.73 -21.98 31.39
N LEU A 517 5.29 -20.78 31.49
CA LEU A 517 6.54 -20.50 32.20
C LEU A 517 6.32 -19.50 33.34
N PRO A 518 6.81 -19.79 34.57
CA PRO A 518 6.76 -18.86 35.70
C PRO A 518 7.39 -17.52 35.35
N SER A 519 6.61 -16.44 35.47
CA SER A 519 7.01 -15.12 34.96
C SER A 519 6.69 -14.00 35.95
N ILE A 520 7.68 -13.14 36.22
CA ILE A 520 7.52 -11.95 37.08
C ILE A 520 8.08 -10.70 36.41
N VAL A 521 7.62 -9.53 36.86
CA VAL A 521 8.18 -8.22 36.53
C VAL A 521 8.81 -7.63 37.79
N ILE A 522 10.01 -7.08 37.67
CA ILE A 522 10.76 -6.44 38.76
C ILE A 522 11.16 -5.01 38.38
N SER A 523 11.47 -4.20 39.40
CA SER A 523 12.07 -2.90 39.19
C SER A 523 13.51 -3.01 38.69
N GLU A 524 14.02 -1.93 38.10
CA GLU A 524 15.44 -1.86 37.71
C GLU A 524 16.37 -1.91 38.93
N ALA A 525 15.95 -1.37 40.08
CA ALA A 525 16.72 -1.45 41.33
C ALA A 525 16.92 -2.90 41.77
N VAL A 526 15.84 -3.70 41.79
CA VAL A 526 15.90 -5.13 42.13
C VAL A 526 16.71 -5.89 41.10
N ALA A 527 16.59 -5.56 39.80
CA ALA A 527 17.37 -6.21 38.76
C ALA A 527 18.88 -5.96 38.93
N ASN A 528 19.28 -4.71 39.25
CA ASN A 528 20.67 -4.35 39.53
C ASN A 528 21.20 -5.08 40.77
N GLU A 529 20.37 -5.27 41.80
CA GLU A 529 20.74 -6.05 42.98
C GLU A 529 21.00 -7.52 42.63
N LEU A 530 20.13 -8.15 41.83
CA LEU A 530 20.28 -9.56 41.42
C LEU A 530 21.54 -9.82 40.59
N ILE A 531 22.01 -8.84 39.81
CA ILE A 531 23.21 -8.97 38.98
C ILE A 531 24.45 -8.31 39.59
N ALA A 532 24.39 -7.82 40.83
CA ALA A 532 25.46 -7.05 41.45
C ALA A 532 26.81 -7.79 41.45
N ALA A 533 26.79 -9.12 41.67
CA ALA A 533 27.98 -9.97 41.65
C ALA A 533 28.69 -10.00 40.27
N SER A 534 28.01 -9.63 39.19
CA SER A 534 28.60 -9.54 37.84
C SER A 534 29.38 -8.25 37.60
N GLY A 535 29.28 -7.26 38.49
CA GLY A 535 29.87 -5.93 38.32
C GLY A 535 29.24 -5.06 37.24
N LYS A 536 28.04 -5.43 36.74
CA LYS A 536 27.33 -4.72 35.67
C LYS A 536 26.03 -4.10 36.17
N GLN A 537 25.55 -3.07 35.47
CA GLN A 537 24.24 -2.45 35.70
C GLN A 537 23.32 -2.61 34.48
N ILE A 538 22.02 -2.72 34.72
CA ILE A 538 20.99 -2.89 33.69
C ILE A 538 20.94 -1.72 32.71
N GLY A 539 21.08 -0.49 33.21
CA GLY A 539 21.13 0.71 32.36
C GLY A 539 22.24 0.66 31.30
N ASP A 540 23.43 0.18 31.68
CA ASP A 540 24.57 0.04 30.76
C ASP A 540 24.39 -1.12 29.78
N LEU A 541 23.80 -2.22 30.27
CA LEU A 541 23.44 -3.37 29.43
C LEU A 541 22.41 -3.01 28.37
N ARG A 542 21.40 -2.18 28.69
CA ARG A 542 20.41 -1.68 27.73
C ARG A 542 21.03 -0.79 26.66
N LYS A 543 21.90 0.15 27.03
CA LYS A 543 22.62 0.99 26.04
C LYS A 543 23.46 0.13 25.09
N THR A 544 24.17 -0.85 25.63
CA THR A 544 24.96 -1.80 24.84
C THR A 544 24.08 -2.61 23.89
N LEU A 545 22.89 -3.02 24.35
CA LEU A 545 21.90 -3.74 23.53
C LEU A 545 21.37 -2.86 22.39
N GLU A 546 20.98 -1.62 22.67
CA GLU A 546 20.49 -0.67 21.67
C GLU A 546 21.52 -0.41 20.58
N GLU A 547 22.80 -0.24 20.94
CA GLU A 547 23.88 -0.10 19.98
C GLU A 547 24.08 -1.35 19.12
N ARG A 548 24.01 -2.55 19.71
CA ARG A 548 24.09 -3.83 18.99
C ARG A 548 22.93 -3.98 18.01
N GLN A 549 21.71 -3.68 18.44
CA GLN A 549 20.53 -3.73 17.59
C GLN A 549 20.58 -2.69 16.47
N ARG A 550 21.07 -1.47 16.74
CA ARG A 550 21.29 -0.44 15.70
C ARG A 550 22.27 -0.92 14.64
N ARG A 551 23.43 -1.46 15.05
CA ARG A 551 24.43 -2.01 14.13
C ARG A 551 23.90 -3.20 13.33
N ALA A 552 23.03 -4.03 13.91
CA ALA A 552 22.41 -5.14 13.20
C ALA A 552 21.43 -4.66 12.10
N ARG A 553 20.68 -3.58 12.34
CA ARG A 553 19.79 -2.96 11.34
C ARG A 553 20.56 -2.28 10.19
N GLU A 554 21.76 -1.77 10.48
CA GLU A 554 22.62 -1.09 9.50
C GLU A 554 23.46 -2.06 8.64
N ARG A 555 23.53 -3.36 8.99
CA ARG A 555 24.26 -4.35 8.20
C ARG A 555 23.46 -4.72 6.94
N PRO A 556 24.02 -4.58 5.73
CA PRO A 556 23.35 -5.04 4.51
C PRO A 556 23.19 -6.57 4.58
N SER A 557 21.97 -7.06 4.32
CA SER A 557 21.63 -8.47 4.39
C SER A 557 22.53 -9.27 3.44
N ARG A 558 23.52 -9.99 3.97
CA ARG A 558 24.18 -11.05 3.20
C ARG A 558 23.23 -12.24 3.16
N ARG A 559 22.34 -12.25 2.16
CA ARG A 559 21.60 -13.47 1.81
C ARG A 559 22.60 -14.54 1.41
N SER A 560 22.55 -15.66 2.11
CA SER A 560 23.30 -16.87 1.80
C SER A 560 22.90 -17.39 0.43
N THR A 561 23.86 -17.45 -0.48
CA THR A 561 23.92 -18.50 -1.50
C THR A 561 24.12 -19.83 -0.79
N ARG A 562 23.08 -20.64 -0.70
CA ARG A 562 23.14 -22.10 -0.67
C ARG A 562 21.81 -22.67 -1.12
#